data_AF-A0A7Y4U9H7-F1
#
_entry.id   AF-A0A7Y4U9H7-F1
#
_cell.length_a   1.000
_cell.length_b   1.000
_cell.length_c   1.000
_cell.angle_alpha   90.00
_cell.angle_beta   90.00
_cell.angle_gamma   90.00
#
_symmetry.space_group_name_H-M   'P 1'
#
loop_
_entity.id
_entity.type
_entity.pdbx_description
1 polymer ?
#
loop_
_entity_poly.entity_id
_entity_poly.type
_entity_poly.pdbx_seq_one_letter_code
_entity_poly.pdbx_strand_id
1 'polypeptide(L)'
;MPDSKAKMIATLFAENEVLSVSALNEQIKEMLESEFFAVTVQGEISNFKKHTSGHWYFTLKDDRSQLRGVFFRQWNRLLRFEPENGLEVRARGRISVYEPRGEYQIVVETLEPVGVGTLQLAFEQQVKRLAAEGLFNEARKRKLPTFPRRVGIVTSAVGAALRDVLQILERRNPLVNVLIAPVRVQGNGAAAEIADAIKLLNKFSQKQDEPLDVIIVGRGGGSAEDLWAFNEEVVARAIFDSAIPIISAVGHETDITIADLVADVRAATPSAAAELVSAEAKALVNRVQSLSQDLHRAMVFDLLQRKNRVRELVNSRGFTATAQSIVTLAARNRELEKRAVDGLKTTLQQTRWRLYDAERRLAATDFRAPLTDKHARLAALEKRMQTVAQRLFAERKHALALAAGKLDALSPLAVLGRGYALVRDDAGKLVTKTSQLTTDQRIKLRLVDGEKDCQVI
;
A
#
# COMPACT_ATOMS: atom_id res chain seq x y z
N MET A 1 -69.73 4.05 72.52
CA MET A 1 -70.73 3.08 73.05
C MET A 1 -70.98 3.20 74.58
N PRO A 2 -71.25 4.39 75.15
CA PRO A 2 -72.02 4.49 76.41
C PRO A 2 -73.37 5.22 76.29
N ASP A 3 -73.69 5.82 75.13
CA ASP A 3 -74.73 6.86 75.04
C ASP A 3 -76.13 6.38 74.58
N SER A 4 -76.24 5.13 74.14
CA SER A 4 -77.50 4.59 73.56
C SER A 4 -78.57 4.31 74.63
N LYS A 5 -78.16 3.91 75.85
CA LYS A 5 -79.09 3.66 76.96
C LYS A 5 -79.67 4.95 77.56
N ALA A 6 -78.93 6.06 77.54
CA ALA A 6 -79.39 7.35 78.03
C ALA A 6 -80.43 7.98 77.09
N LYS A 7 -80.24 7.88 75.77
CA LYS A 7 -81.22 8.33 74.77
C LYS A 7 -82.54 7.55 74.82
N MET A 8 -82.50 6.23 75.01
CA MET A 8 -83.73 5.41 75.17
C MET A 8 -84.60 5.86 76.35
N ILE A 9 -83.99 6.24 77.48
CA ILE A 9 -84.72 6.71 78.66
C ILE A 9 -85.30 8.12 78.43
N ALA A 10 -84.57 9.00 77.72
CA ALA A 10 -85.09 10.32 77.34
C ALA A 10 -86.27 10.23 76.34
N THR A 11 -86.35 9.17 75.54
CA THR A 11 -87.43 8.97 74.56
C THR A 11 -88.76 8.61 75.24
N LEU A 12 -88.73 8.04 76.44
CA LEU A 12 -89.91 7.69 77.24
C LEU A 12 -90.59 8.92 77.89
N PHE A 13 -89.91 10.07 77.94
CA PHE A 13 -90.39 11.30 78.59
C PHE A 13 -90.39 12.54 77.67
N ALA A 14 -90.12 12.37 76.38
CA ALA A 14 -90.16 13.48 75.43
C ALA A 14 -91.61 13.85 75.11
N GLU A 15 -92.01 15.08 75.45
CA GLU A 15 -93.22 15.69 74.88
C GLU A 15 -93.11 15.65 73.34
N ASN A 16 -94.20 15.25 72.67
CA ASN A 16 -94.24 15.09 71.21
C ASN A 16 -94.10 16.46 70.51
N GLU A 17 -92.88 16.98 70.42
CA GLU A 17 -92.54 18.03 69.46
C GLU A 17 -92.72 17.45 68.06
N VAL A 18 -93.77 17.89 67.37
CA VAL A 18 -94.03 17.49 65.98
C VAL A 18 -93.03 18.21 65.09
N LEU A 19 -91.91 17.56 64.81
CA LEU A 19 -90.93 18.04 63.86
C LEU A 19 -91.49 17.97 62.44
N SER A 20 -91.27 19.02 61.65
CA SER A 20 -91.48 18.94 60.21
C SER A 20 -90.43 18.01 59.58
N VAL A 21 -90.75 17.41 58.44
CA VAL A 21 -89.82 16.54 57.70
C VAL A 21 -88.48 17.25 57.42
N SER A 22 -88.54 18.55 57.13
CA SER A 22 -87.35 19.39 56.92
C SER A 22 -86.53 19.56 58.21
N ALA A 23 -87.19 19.87 59.33
CA ALA A 23 -86.52 20.04 60.62
C ALA A 23 -85.85 18.74 61.11
N LEU A 24 -86.48 17.57 60.86
CA LEU A 24 -85.89 16.27 61.18
C LEU A 24 -84.65 15.99 60.32
N ASN A 25 -84.71 16.25 59.01
CA ASN A 25 -83.56 16.05 58.11
C ASN A 25 -82.39 16.98 58.46
N GLU A 26 -82.67 18.21 58.89
CA GLU A 26 -81.66 19.17 59.34
C GLU A 26 -80.96 18.70 60.61
N GLN A 27 -81.71 18.24 61.63
CA GLN A 27 -81.12 17.67 62.85
C GLN A 27 -80.28 16.42 62.57
N ILE A 28 -80.74 15.52 61.69
CA ILE A 28 -79.98 14.32 61.29
C ILE A 28 -78.70 14.72 60.57
N LYS A 29 -78.76 15.73 59.70
CA LYS A 29 -77.59 16.26 59.00
C LYS A 29 -76.56 16.81 59.98
N GLU A 30 -76.95 17.66 60.93
CA GLU A 30 -76.04 18.22 61.94
C GLU A 30 -75.37 17.12 62.78
N MET A 31 -76.13 16.11 63.21
CA MET A 31 -75.60 14.98 63.97
C MET A 31 -74.59 14.15 63.15
N LEU A 32 -74.87 13.90 61.87
CA LEU A 32 -73.95 13.13 61.02
C LEU A 32 -72.71 13.93 60.62
N GLU A 33 -72.85 15.22 60.32
CA GLU A 33 -71.73 16.09 59.94
C GLU A 33 -70.77 16.34 61.13
N SER A 34 -71.27 16.36 62.35
CA SER A 34 -70.46 16.52 63.58
C SER A 34 -69.69 15.24 63.93
N GLU A 35 -70.33 14.07 63.89
CA GLU A 35 -69.69 12.80 64.25
C GLU A 35 -68.75 12.29 63.14
N PHE A 36 -69.16 12.42 61.88
CA PHE A 36 -68.45 11.89 60.70
C PHE A 36 -67.87 13.00 59.82
N PHE A 37 -67.22 13.98 60.46
CA PHE A 37 -66.61 15.12 59.78
C PHE A 37 -65.39 14.75 58.91
N ALA A 38 -64.71 13.63 59.21
CA ALA A 38 -63.57 13.13 58.44
C ALA A 38 -63.53 11.60 58.48
N VAL A 39 -64.04 10.96 57.44
CA VAL A 39 -64.07 9.50 57.28
C VAL A 39 -63.32 9.07 56.04
N THR A 40 -62.82 7.84 56.06
CA THR A 40 -62.20 7.19 54.91
C THR A 40 -62.94 5.89 54.65
N VAL A 41 -63.54 5.76 53.47
CA VAL A 41 -64.40 4.64 53.08
C VAL A 41 -63.80 3.97 51.87
N GLN A 42 -63.61 2.65 51.95
CA GLN A 42 -63.18 1.83 50.83
C GLN A 42 -64.40 1.15 50.20
N GLY A 43 -64.47 1.13 48.88
CA GLY A 43 -65.52 0.42 48.14
C GLY A 43 -65.31 0.49 46.63
N GLU A 44 -66.06 -0.33 45.90
CA GLU A 44 -66.08 -0.34 44.44
C GLU A 44 -67.02 0.77 43.94
N ILE A 45 -66.56 1.53 42.94
CA ILE A 45 -67.39 2.55 42.28
C ILE A 45 -68.42 1.86 41.38
N SER A 46 -69.67 2.25 41.55
CA SER A 46 -70.79 1.90 40.67
C SER A 46 -71.63 3.12 40.33
N ASN A 47 -72.39 3.04 39.24
CA ASN A 47 -73.28 4.12 38.77
C ASN A 47 -72.60 5.50 38.64
N PHE A 48 -71.32 5.55 38.26
CA PHE A 48 -70.58 6.79 38.05
C PHE A 48 -71.23 7.64 36.95
N LYS A 49 -71.53 8.90 37.28
CA LYS A 49 -72.14 9.90 36.39
C LYS A 49 -71.46 11.25 36.55
N LYS A 50 -71.09 11.84 35.43
CA LYS A 50 -70.55 13.21 35.33
C LYS A 50 -71.67 14.18 34.97
N HIS A 51 -72.03 15.05 35.91
CA HIS A 51 -73.12 16.00 35.71
C HIS A 51 -72.65 17.25 34.94
N THR A 52 -73.57 17.97 34.29
CA THR A 52 -73.27 19.20 33.51
C THR A 52 -72.66 20.33 34.34
N SER A 53 -72.87 20.32 35.66
CA SER A 53 -72.25 21.24 36.63
C SER A 53 -70.75 20.97 36.88
N GLY A 54 -70.25 19.82 36.41
CA GLY A 54 -68.88 19.37 36.63
C GLY A 54 -68.68 18.62 37.95
N HIS A 55 -69.76 18.30 38.68
CA HIS A 55 -69.73 17.41 39.84
C HIS A 55 -69.82 15.95 39.41
N TRP A 56 -69.16 15.07 40.16
CA TRP A 56 -69.25 13.63 39.94
C TRP A 56 -70.15 13.00 41.00
N TYR A 57 -71.07 12.16 40.56
CA TYR A 57 -71.96 11.39 41.42
C TYR A 57 -71.69 9.92 41.19
N PHE A 58 -71.53 9.15 42.25
CA PHE A 58 -71.31 7.71 42.17
C PHE A 58 -71.84 7.02 43.41
N THR A 59 -71.82 5.70 43.40
CA THR A 59 -72.17 4.88 44.55
C THR A 59 -70.97 4.00 44.88
N LEU A 60 -70.43 4.16 46.09
CA LEU A 60 -69.47 3.23 46.67
C LEU A 60 -70.24 2.04 47.18
N LYS A 61 -69.96 0.85 46.66
CA LYS A 61 -70.56 -0.41 47.13
C LYS A 61 -69.48 -1.32 47.73
N ASP A 62 -69.88 -2.08 48.71
CA ASP A 62 -69.17 -3.28 49.18
C ASP A 62 -70.11 -4.50 49.00
N ASP A 63 -69.72 -5.67 49.51
CA ASP A 63 -70.52 -6.90 49.38
C ASP A 63 -71.90 -6.83 50.05
N ARG A 64 -72.13 -5.88 50.97
CA ARG A 64 -73.33 -5.83 51.82
C ARG A 64 -74.08 -4.49 51.77
N SER A 65 -73.41 -3.41 51.39
CA SER A 65 -73.85 -2.04 51.61
C SER A 65 -73.48 -1.13 50.44
N GLN A 66 -74.20 -0.01 50.34
CA GLN A 66 -73.92 1.04 49.36
C GLN A 66 -74.00 2.43 50.00
N LEU A 67 -73.18 3.34 49.51
CA LEU A 67 -73.07 4.72 49.97
C LEU A 67 -72.99 5.65 48.77
N ARG A 68 -73.88 6.64 48.70
CA ARG A 68 -73.82 7.65 47.62
C ARG A 68 -72.66 8.60 47.87
N GLY A 69 -71.84 8.82 46.84
CA GLY A 69 -70.73 9.75 46.83
C GLY A 69 -71.00 10.94 45.92
N VAL A 70 -70.68 12.13 46.42
CA VAL A 70 -70.64 13.37 45.65
C VAL A 70 -69.23 13.93 45.69
N PHE A 71 -68.65 14.18 44.53
CA PHE A 71 -67.34 14.79 44.40
C PHE A 71 -67.46 16.14 43.68
N PHE A 72 -67.30 17.21 44.43
CA PHE A 72 -67.47 18.57 43.92
C PHE A 72 -66.36 18.98 42.97
N ARG A 73 -66.70 19.89 42.06
CA ARG A 73 -65.85 20.33 40.93
C ARG A 73 -64.52 20.91 41.41
N GLN A 74 -64.54 21.63 42.53
CA GLN A 74 -63.35 22.26 43.09
C GLN A 74 -62.29 21.24 43.52
N TRP A 75 -62.71 20.05 43.93
CA TRP A 75 -61.83 19.00 44.44
C TRP A 75 -61.51 17.96 43.36
N ASN A 76 -62.50 17.55 42.55
CA ASN A 76 -62.28 16.53 41.52
C ASN A 76 -61.31 16.98 40.40
N ARG A 77 -61.12 18.29 40.20
CA ARG A 77 -60.14 18.87 39.26
C ARG A 77 -58.69 18.61 39.64
N LEU A 78 -58.43 18.29 40.91
CA LEU A 78 -57.10 17.96 41.41
C LEU A 78 -56.77 16.47 41.22
N LEU A 79 -57.77 15.64 40.89
CA LEU A 79 -57.57 14.21 40.64
C LEU A 79 -56.86 14.00 39.31
N ARG A 80 -55.88 13.09 39.29
CA ARG A 80 -55.08 12.78 38.10
C ARG A 80 -55.68 11.68 37.22
N PHE A 81 -56.71 10.97 37.69
CA PHE A 81 -57.42 9.93 36.96
C PHE A 81 -58.92 10.20 36.94
N GLU A 82 -59.65 9.61 36.00
CA GLU A 82 -61.11 9.67 35.99
C GLU A 82 -61.67 8.36 36.57
N PRO A 83 -62.56 8.38 37.57
CA PRO A 83 -63.09 7.14 38.15
C PRO A 83 -64.02 6.41 37.17
N GLU A 84 -63.93 5.08 37.13
CA GLU A 84 -64.75 4.22 36.28
C GLU A 84 -65.56 3.23 37.13
N ASN A 85 -66.69 2.75 36.58
CA ASN A 85 -67.45 1.70 37.23
C ASN A 85 -66.61 0.42 37.33
N GLY A 86 -66.60 -0.24 38.49
CA GLY A 86 -65.76 -1.40 38.76
C GLY A 86 -64.44 -1.08 39.45
N LEU A 87 -64.07 0.20 39.58
CA LEU A 87 -62.82 0.58 40.23
C LEU A 87 -62.96 0.58 41.75
N GLU A 88 -62.10 -0.17 42.43
CA GLU A 88 -62.01 -0.13 43.89
C GLU A 88 -61.22 1.11 44.34
N VAL A 89 -61.82 1.90 45.22
CA VAL A 89 -61.26 3.18 45.67
C VAL A 89 -61.41 3.36 47.18
N ARG A 90 -60.52 4.17 47.74
CA ARG A 90 -60.55 4.74 49.07
C ARG A 90 -60.92 6.20 48.95
N ALA A 91 -62.14 6.54 49.37
CA ALA A 91 -62.67 7.89 49.37
C ALA A 91 -62.54 8.51 50.77
N ARG A 92 -61.88 9.66 50.87
CA ARG A 92 -61.80 10.45 52.10
C ARG A 92 -62.69 11.68 51.98
N GLY A 93 -63.44 11.98 53.02
CA GLY A 93 -64.33 13.13 53.06
C GLY A 93 -65.24 13.11 54.28
N ARG A 94 -66.38 13.78 54.18
CA ARG A 94 -67.36 13.90 55.28
C ARG A 94 -68.71 13.30 54.91
N ILE A 95 -69.42 12.75 55.89
CA ILE A 95 -70.80 12.29 55.68
C ILE A 95 -71.75 13.48 55.86
N SER A 96 -72.71 13.62 54.94
CA SER A 96 -73.74 14.65 54.94
C SER A 96 -75.07 14.06 54.45
N VAL A 97 -76.17 14.80 54.60
CA VAL A 97 -77.50 14.38 54.16
C VAL A 97 -77.98 15.30 53.04
N TYR A 98 -78.48 14.71 51.96
CA TYR A 98 -79.16 15.45 50.90
C TYR A 98 -80.60 15.76 51.35
N GLU A 99 -80.76 16.91 52.01
CA GLU A 99 -82.01 17.38 52.64
C GLU A 99 -83.29 17.18 51.81
N PRO A 100 -83.33 17.45 50.49
CA PRO A 100 -84.55 17.30 49.70
C PRO A 100 -85.05 15.86 49.57
N ARG A 101 -84.18 14.86 49.77
CA ARG A 101 -84.53 13.43 49.69
C ARG A 101 -84.25 12.65 50.98
N GLY A 102 -83.64 13.27 51.98
CA GLY A 102 -83.25 12.60 53.23
C GLY A 102 -82.23 11.47 53.04
N GLU A 103 -81.46 11.48 51.96
CA GLU A 103 -80.48 10.43 51.65
C GLU A 103 -79.10 10.82 52.20
N TYR A 104 -78.46 9.92 52.96
CA TYR A 104 -77.08 10.13 53.41
C TYR A 104 -76.10 9.91 52.25
N GLN A 105 -75.04 10.73 52.22
CA GLN A 105 -74.02 10.72 51.19
C GLN A 105 -72.65 11.09 51.76
N ILE A 106 -71.59 10.61 51.13
CA ILE A 106 -70.23 11.08 51.38
C ILE A 106 -69.91 12.23 50.42
N VAL A 107 -69.53 13.37 50.98
CA VAL A 107 -68.91 14.47 50.24
C VAL A 107 -67.42 14.19 50.19
N VAL A 108 -66.95 13.75 49.03
CA VAL A 108 -65.57 13.32 48.82
C VAL A 108 -64.65 14.52 48.60
N GLU A 109 -63.52 14.50 49.29
CA GLU A 109 -62.44 15.49 49.18
C GLU A 109 -61.25 14.92 48.43
N THR A 110 -60.85 13.67 48.74
CA THR A 110 -59.80 12.94 48.01
C THR A 110 -60.24 11.52 47.68
N LEU A 111 -59.75 11.00 46.55
CA LEU A 111 -60.08 9.67 46.06
C LEU A 111 -58.81 8.96 45.58
N GLU A 112 -58.52 7.78 46.13
CA GLU A 112 -57.33 6.99 45.82
C GLU A 112 -57.75 5.57 45.36
N PRO A 113 -57.23 5.03 44.25
CA PRO A 113 -57.49 3.66 43.86
C PRO A 113 -56.81 2.66 44.81
N VAL A 114 -57.46 1.52 45.03
CA VAL A 114 -56.94 0.43 45.85
C VAL A 114 -56.21 -0.56 44.96
N GLY A 115 -54.99 -0.96 45.35
CA GLY A 115 -54.19 -1.98 44.63
C GLY A 115 -53.45 -1.49 43.38
N VAL A 116 -53.92 -0.41 42.74
CA VAL A 116 -53.24 0.26 41.63
C VAL A 116 -52.85 1.67 42.06
N GLY A 117 -51.61 2.08 41.81
CA GLY A 117 -51.18 3.46 42.11
C GLY A 117 -51.98 4.49 41.30
N THR A 118 -52.33 5.64 41.90
CA THR A 118 -53.05 6.75 41.22
C THR A 118 -52.43 7.14 39.88
N LEU A 119 -51.09 7.18 39.82
CA LEU A 119 -50.33 7.53 38.61
C LEU A 119 -50.38 6.42 37.56
N GLN A 120 -50.36 5.15 37.97
CA GLN A 120 -50.42 4.02 37.04
C GLN A 120 -51.77 3.99 36.31
N LEU A 121 -52.88 4.17 37.04
CA LEU A 121 -54.21 4.22 36.45
C LEU A 121 -54.35 5.41 35.49
N ALA A 122 -53.88 6.59 35.90
CA ALA A 122 -53.88 7.78 35.06
C ALA A 122 -53.07 7.58 33.77
N PHE A 123 -51.90 6.93 33.86
CA PHE A 123 -51.07 6.59 32.71
C PHE A 123 -51.81 5.66 31.74
N GLU A 124 -52.40 4.58 32.24
CA GLU A 124 -53.12 3.62 31.40
C GLU A 124 -54.33 4.24 30.69
N GLN A 125 -55.11 5.07 31.40
CA GLN A 125 -56.24 5.80 30.82
C GLN A 125 -55.77 6.75 29.70
N GLN A 126 -54.68 7.46 29.94
CA GLN A 126 -54.14 8.42 28.98
C GLN A 126 -53.53 7.73 27.75
N VAL A 127 -52.81 6.62 27.94
CA VAL A 127 -52.32 5.77 26.84
C VAL A 127 -53.48 5.27 26.00
N LYS A 128 -54.54 4.72 26.61
CA LYS A 128 -55.72 4.25 25.85
C LYS A 128 -56.34 5.37 24.99
N ARG A 129 -56.49 6.57 25.55
CA ARG A 129 -57.06 7.71 24.84
C ARG A 129 -56.18 8.18 23.67
N LEU A 130 -54.88 8.38 23.90
CA LEU A 130 -53.96 8.85 22.86
C LEU A 130 -53.70 7.78 21.78
N ALA A 131 -53.75 6.49 22.15
CA ALA A 131 -53.71 5.38 21.21
C ALA A 131 -54.93 5.40 20.27
N ALA A 132 -56.13 5.64 20.81
CA ALA A 132 -57.36 5.74 20.02
C ALA A 132 -57.34 6.93 19.03
N GLU A 133 -56.65 8.02 19.40
CA GLU A 133 -56.38 9.17 18.52
C GLU A 133 -55.27 8.88 17.48
N GLY A 134 -54.56 7.76 17.59
CA GLY A 134 -53.53 7.32 16.64
C GLY A 134 -52.14 7.94 16.84
N LEU A 135 -51.87 8.55 18.00
CA LEU A 135 -50.59 9.23 18.26
C LEU A 135 -49.39 8.27 18.28
N PHE A 136 -49.61 6.98 18.50
CA PHE A 136 -48.55 5.95 18.58
C PHE A 136 -48.36 5.16 17.28
N ASN A 137 -48.93 5.62 16.16
CA ASN A 137 -48.86 4.87 14.90
C ASN A 137 -47.43 4.79 14.36
N GLU A 138 -46.89 3.58 14.26
CA GLU A 138 -45.54 3.30 13.73
C GLU A 138 -45.31 3.87 12.32
N ALA A 139 -46.34 3.96 11.47
CA ALA A 139 -46.20 4.50 10.12
C ALA A 139 -45.84 6.00 10.08
N ARG A 140 -46.01 6.72 11.20
CA ARG A 140 -45.67 8.15 11.32
C ARG A 140 -44.24 8.37 11.80
N LYS A 141 -43.65 7.39 12.48
CA LYS A 141 -42.33 7.51 13.08
C LYS A 141 -41.27 7.68 11.99
N ARG A 142 -40.52 8.78 12.08
CA ARG A 142 -39.49 9.14 11.11
C ARG A 142 -38.18 8.42 11.44
N LYS A 143 -37.48 7.96 10.40
CA LYS A 143 -36.14 7.41 10.58
C LYS A 143 -35.15 8.52 10.93
N LEU A 144 -34.22 8.22 11.84
CA LEU A 144 -33.14 9.14 12.16
C LEU A 144 -32.23 9.36 10.94
N PRO A 145 -31.78 10.59 10.70
CA PRO A 145 -30.75 10.87 9.70
C PRO A 145 -29.49 10.08 9.99
N THR A 146 -28.86 9.56 8.93
CA THR A 146 -27.65 8.72 9.02
C THR A 146 -26.45 9.49 9.58
N PHE A 147 -26.34 10.79 9.27
CA PHE A 147 -25.28 11.67 9.78
C PHE A 147 -25.86 12.98 10.28
N PRO A 148 -26.44 13.00 11.49
CA PRO A 148 -26.94 14.23 12.09
C PRO A 148 -25.80 15.24 12.26
N ARG A 149 -25.96 16.45 11.74
CA ARG A 149 -25.02 17.57 11.88
C ARG A 149 -25.46 18.54 12.96
N ARG A 150 -26.76 18.71 13.16
CA ARG A 150 -27.34 19.65 14.14
C ARG A 150 -28.35 18.94 15.03
N VAL A 151 -28.09 18.94 16.33
CA VAL A 151 -28.93 18.23 17.33
C VAL A 151 -29.47 19.22 18.34
N GLY A 152 -30.80 19.22 18.50
CA GLY A 152 -31.48 19.95 19.56
C GLY A 152 -31.53 19.10 20.83
N ILE A 153 -31.27 19.69 21.99
CA ILE A 153 -31.39 19.00 23.28
C ILE A 153 -32.39 19.75 24.16
N VAL A 154 -33.44 19.06 24.57
CA VAL A 154 -34.45 19.53 25.53
C VAL A 154 -34.23 18.79 26.84
N THR A 155 -33.55 19.45 27.79
CA THR A 155 -33.25 18.89 29.11
C THR A 155 -32.95 20.00 30.12
N SER A 156 -32.71 19.64 31.38
CA SER A 156 -32.34 20.60 32.42
C SER A 156 -30.92 21.13 32.23
N ALA A 157 -30.74 22.46 32.38
CA ALA A 157 -29.43 23.11 32.23
C ALA A 157 -28.37 22.64 33.25
N VAL A 158 -28.79 22.20 34.43
CA VAL A 158 -27.90 21.86 35.57
C VAL A 158 -27.70 20.34 35.72
N GLY A 159 -28.41 19.53 34.94
CA GLY A 159 -28.42 18.06 35.10
C GLY A 159 -27.19 17.34 34.55
N ALA A 160 -26.83 16.21 35.19
CA ALA A 160 -25.78 15.30 34.70
C ALA A 160 -26.06 14.81 33.27
N ALA A 161 -27.33 14.58 32.94
CA ALA A 161 -27.76 14.13 31.62
C ALA A 161 -27.26 15.00 30.45
N LEU A 162 -27.26 16.34 30.62
CA LEU A 162 -26.75 17.23 29.57
C LEU A 162 -25.25 17.03 29.39
N ARG A 163 -24.50 16.91 30.49
CA ARG A 163 -23.04 16.70 30.46
C ARG A 163 -22.69 15.36 29.82
N ASP A 164 -23.43 14.31 30.16
CA ASP A 164 -23.22 12.97 29.62
C ASP A 164 -23.46 12.93 28.11
N VAL A 165 -24.54 13.56 27.63
CA VAL A 165 -24.85 13.69 26.20
C VAL A 165 -23.73 14.44 25.48
N LEU A 166 -23.32 15.61 26.01
CA LEU A 166 -22.27 16.42 25.41
C LEU A 166 -20.93 15.67 25.34
N GLN A 167 -20.53 14.99 26.43
CA GLN A 167 -19.29 14.22 26.47
C GLN A 167 -19.28 13.07 25.45
N ILE A 168 -20.42 12.39 25.27
CA ILE A 168 -20.53 11.30 24.29
C ILE A 168 -20.48 11.83 22.87
N LEU A 169 -21.20 12.93 22.57
CA LEU A 169 -21.17 13.56 21.25
C LEU A 169 -19.75 14.07 20.93
N GLU A 170 -19.09 14.77 21.85
CA GLU A 170 -17.73 15.27 21.66
C GLU A 170 -16.73 14.14 21.40
N ARG A 171 -16.82 13.04 22.15
CA ARG A 171 -15.92 11.88 22.00
C ARG A 171 -16.18 11.07 20.72
N ARG A 172 -17.44 10.88 20.30
CA ARG A 172 -17.80 9.98 19.19
C ARG A 172 -17.99 10.70 17.87
N ASN A 173 -18.50 11.93 17.87
CA ASN A 173 -18.72 12.76 16.68
C ASN A 173 -18.62 14.27 17.01
N PRO A 174 -17.40 14.82 17.08
CA PRO A 174 -17.17 16.23 17.42
C PRO A 174 -17.67 17.23 16.37
N LEU A 175 -18.13 16.75 15.21
CA LEU A 175 -18.67 17.59 14.12
C LEU A 175 -20.15 17.95 14.32
N VAL A 176 -20.81 17.40 15.34
CA VAL A 176 -22.21 17.69 15.65
C VAL A 176 -22.31 19.04 16.36
N ASN A 177 -23.06 19.96 15.78
CA ASN A 177 -23.47 21.19 16.42
C ASN A 177 -24.65 20.92 17.34
N VAL A 178 -24.56 21.39 18.59
CA VAL A 178 -25.58 21.14 19.61
C VAL A 178 -26.29 22.44 19.97
N LEU A 179 -27.62 22.43 19.90
CA LEU A 179 -28.48 23.53 20.35
C LEU A 179 -29.25 23.09 21.60
N ILE A 180 -29.11 23.83 22.70
CA ILE A 180 -29.72 23.46 23.98
C ILE A 180 -30.92 24.36 24.23
N ALA A 181 -32.08 23.76 24.46
CA ALA A 181 -33.29 24.42 24.96
C ALA A 181 -33.51 23.98 26.41
N PRO A 182 -33.00 24.76 27.39
CA PRO A 182 -33.05 24.38 28.80
C PRO A 182 -34.47 24.45 29.35
N VAL A 183 -34.93 23.38 30.00
CA VAL A 183 -36.27 23.29 30.59
C VAL A 183 -36.23 22.65 31.97
N ARG A 184 -37.26 22.90 32.78
CA ARG A 184 -37.53 22.05 33.95
C ARG A 184 -38.01 20.69 33.48
N VAL A 185 -37.36 19.64 33.97
CA VAL A 185 -37.67 18.23 33.66
C VAL A 185 -38.51 17.55 34.74
N GLN A 186 -38.89 18.30 35.78
CA GLN A 186 -39.67 17.82 36.93
C GLN A 186 -40.40 18.95 37.62
N GLY A 187 -41.45 18.59 38.37
CA GLY A 187 -42.27 19.54 39.13
C GLY A 187 -43.32 20.25 38.28
N ASN A 188 -44.10 21.10 38.95
CA ASN A 188 -45.24 21.76 38.33
C ASN A 188 -44.80 22.77 37.24
N GLY A 189 -45.41 22.67 36.06
CA GLY A 189 -45.08 23.48 34.87
C GLY A 189 -43.99 22.89 33.96
N ALA A 190 -43.34 21.80 34.34
CA ALA A 190 -42.30 21.16 33.52
C ALA A 190 -42.82 20.69 32.16
N ALA A 191 -44.01 20.06 32.11
CA ALA A 191 -44.60 19.57 30.87
C ALA A 191 -44.86 20.69 29.84
N ALA A 192 -45.32 21.85 30.30
CA ALA A 192 -45.53 23.01 29.44
C ALA A 192 -44.20 23.55 28.89
N GLU A 193 -43.17 23.67 29.72
CA GLU A 193 -41.84 24.10 29.28
C GLU A 193 -41.21 23.14 28.26
N ILE A 194 -41.31 21.83 28.50
CA ILE A 194 -40.84 20.80 27.56
C ILE A 194 -41.55 20.95 26.20
N ALA A 195 -42.87 21.06 26.21
CA ALA A 195 -43.67 21.24 25.00
C ALA A 195 -43.30 22.53 24.24
N ASP A 196 -43.10 23.63 24.97
CA ASP A 196 -42.73 24.92 24.38
C ASP A 196 -41.31 24.90 23.83
N ALA A 197 -40.37 24.21 24.49
CA ALA A 197 -39.01 24.03 23.97
C ALA A 197 -38.97 23.21 22.68
N ILE A 198 -39.76 22.13 22.58
CA ILE A 198 -39.89 21.35 21.34
C ILE A 198 -40.43 22.24 20.20
N LYS A 199 -41.47 23.04 20.49
CA LYS A 199 -42.04 23.99 19.52
C LYS A 199 -41.03 25.08 19.13
N LEU A 200 -40.26 25.58 20.08
CA LEU A 200 -39.21 26.57 19.85
C LEU A 200 -38.14 26.03 18.89
N LEU A 201 -37.65 24.81 19.13
CA LEU A 201 -36.66 24.16 18.26
C LEU A 201 -37.19 23.93 16.85
N ASN A 202 -38.45 23.51 16.71
CA ASN A 202 -39.10 23.39 15.40
C ASN A 202 -39.19 24.74 14.68
N LYS A 203 -39.62 25.80 15.36
CA LYS A 203 -39.68 27.16 14.79
C LYS A 203 -38.30 27.71 14.43
N PHE A 204 -37.29 27.41 15.25
CA PHE A 204 -35.90 27.79 14.99
C PHE A 204 -35.40 27.10 13.71
N SER A 205 -35.61 25.79 13.60
CA SER A 205 -35.20 24.98 12.45
C SER A 205 -35.82 25.48 11.14
N GLN A 206 -37.09 25.89 11.15
CA GLN A 206 -37.78 26.42 9.97
C GLN A 206 -37.24 27.78 9.49
N LYS A 207 -36.60 28.56 10.36
CA LYS A 207 -36.09 29.90 10.04
C LYS A 207 -34.63 29.92 9.60
N GLN A 208 -33.92 28.81 9.79
CA GLN A 208 -32.49 28.70 9.50
C GLN A 208 -32.28 28.03 8.14
N ASP A 209 -31.23 28.43 7.43
CA ASP A 209 -30.82 27.76 6.17
C ASP A 209 -30.40 26.30 6.40
N GLU A 210 -29.88 26.02 7.60
CA GLU A 210 -29.51 24.67 8.03
C GLU A 210 -30.42 24.22 9.20
N PRO A 211 -31.41 23.35 8.94
CA PRO A 211 -32.36 22.88 9.94
C PRO A 211 -31.70 21.97 10.98
N LEU A 212 -32.39 21.78 12.10
CA LEU A 212 -32.07 20.72 13.06
C LEU A 212 -32.41 19.35 12.47
N ASP A 213 -31.50 18.40 12.62
CA ASP A 213 -31.65 17.04 12.11
C ASP A 213 -32.41 16.13 13.07
N VAL A 214 -32.17 16.30 14.38
CA VAL A 214 -32.73 15.47 15.45
C VAL A 214 -32.93 16.31 16.71
N ILE A 215 -33.99 16.04 17.48
CA ILE A 215 -34.16 16.56 18.84
C ILE A 215 -34.06 15.41 19.84
N ILE A 216 -33.27 15.57 20.89
CA ILE A 216 -33.23 14.67 22.05
C ILE A 216 -34.04 15.34 23.16
N VAL A 217 -35.13 14.69 23.57
CA VAL A 217 -35.92 15.09 24.73
C VAL A 217 -35.61 14.09 25.82
N GLY A 218 -35.06 14.55 26.94
CA GLY A 218 -34.61 13.61 27.94
C GLY A 218 -34.28 14.21 29.28
N ARG A 219 -34.14 13.30 30.22
CA ARG A 219 -33.77 13.57 31.60
C ARG A 219 -32.86 12.45 32.08
N GLY A 220 -31.94 12.76 32.99
CA GLY A 220 -31.22 11.72 33.74
C GLY A 220 -31.98 11.41 35.02
N GLY A 221 -32.03 10.13 35.42
CA GLY A 221 -32.42 9.63 36.75
C GLY A 221 -33.67 10.23 37.44
N GLY A 222 -34.57 9.40 37.94
CA GLY A 222 -35.69 9.91 38.76
C GLY A 222 -36.65 8.82 39.18
N SER A 223 -37.49 9.14 40.17
CA SER A 223 -38.65 8.32 40.50
C SER A 223 -39.72 8.44 39.41
N ALA A 224 -40.66 7.49 39.34
CA ALA A 224 -41.79 7.55 38.41
C ALA A 224 -42.61 8.85 38.56
N GLU A 225 -42.66 9.42 39.77
CA GLU A 225 -43.32 10.70 40.05
C GLU A 225 -42.61 11.87 39.36
N ASP A 226 -41.29 11.82 39.34
CA ASP A 226 -40.48 12.86 38.73
C ASP A 226 -40.53 12.81 37.19
N LEU A 227 -40.82 11.64 36.61
CA LEU A 227 -40.99 11.43 35.16
C LEU A 227 -42.37 11.84 34.65
N TRP A 228 -43.32 12.15 35.54
CA TRP A 228 -44.71 12.38 35.18
C TRP A 228 -44.91 13.50 34.15
N ALA A 229 -44.04 14.52 34.16
CA ALA A 229 -44.09 15.62 33.19
C ALA A 229 -44.05 15.12 31.72
N PHE A 230 -43.41 13.98 31.46
CA PHE A 230 -43.31 13.35 30.14
C PHE A 230 -44.51 12.46 29.79
N ASN A 231 -45.40 12.20 30.75
CA ASN A 231 -46.68 11.52 30.54
C ASN A 231 -47.81 12.50 30.20
N GLU A 232 -47.63 13.80 30.40
CA GLU A 232 -48.69 14.78 30.13
C GLU A 232 -49.00 14.94 28.63
N GLU A 233 -50.28 15.17 28.33
CA GLU A 233 -50.81 15.24 26.96
C GLU A 233 -50.15 16.34 26.13
N VAL A 234 -49.78 17.46 26.77
CA VAL A 234 -49.13 18.60 26.10
C VAL A 234 -47.77 18.23 25.52
N VAL A 235 -47.02 17.34 26.18
CA VAL A 235 -45.71 16.85 25.69
C VAL A 235 -45.92 15.85 24.58
N ALA A 236 -46.85 14.90 24.76
CA ALA A 236 -47.21 13.93 23.73
C ALA A 236 -47.60 14.62 22.41
N ARG A 237 -48.46 15.63 22.46
CA ARG A 237 -48.86 16.40 21.27
C ARG A 237 -47.71 17.21 20.68
N ALA A 238 -46.86 17.83 21.51
CA ALA A 238 -45.69 18.55 21.02
C ALA A 238 -44.68 17.65 20.29
N ILE A 239 -44.49 16.41 20.76
CA ILE A 239 -43.65 15.42 20.09
C ILE A 239 -44.31 14.99 18.77
N PHE A 240 -45.60 14.67 18.81
CA PHE A 240 -46.36 14.24 17.63
C PHE A 240 -46.38 15.29 16.50
N ASP A 241 -46.49 16.57 16.85
CA ASP A 241 -46.55 17.70 15.90
C ASP A 241 -45.17 18.16 15.41
N SER A 242 -44.08 17.59 15.95
CA SER A 242 -42.72 17.95 15.54
C SER A 242 -42.48 17.61 14.07
N ALA A 243 -41.80 18.49 13.33
CA ALA A 243 -41.32 18.23 11.97
C ALA A 243 -39.94 17.54 11.98
N ILE A 244 -39.18 17.75 13.05
CA ILE A 244 -37.85 17.17 13.28
C ILE A 244 -38.03 15.85 14.03
N PRO A 245 -37.32 14.76 13.67
CA PRO A 245 -37.41 13.51 14.39
C PRO A 245 -36.93 13.66 15.84
N ILE A 246 -37.67 13.08 16.77
CA ILE A 246 -37.43 13.16 18.21
C ILE A 246 -36.98 11.81 18.77
N ILE A 247 -35.89 11.85 19.53
CA ILE A 247 -35.45 10.76 20.39
C ILE A 247 -35.92 11.06 21.81
N SER A 248 -36.77 10.18 22.36
CA SER A 248 -37.09 10.22 23.79
C SER A 248 -36.01 9.46 24.57
N ALA A 249 -35.48 10.12 25.60
CA ALA A 249 -34.41 9.62 26.45
C ALA A 249 -34.75 9.85 27.93
N VAL A 250 -35.96 9.46 28.32
CA VAL A 250 -36.59 9.74 29.61
C VAL A 250 -36.66 8.48 30.48
N GLY A 251 -37.21 7.40 29.93
CA GLY A 251 -37.44 6.15 30.66
C GLY A 251 -36.22 5.26 30.76
N HIS A 252 -36.06 4.57 31.90
CA HIS A 252 -35.14 3.43 32.02
C HIS A 252 -35.77 2.17 31.37
N GLU A 253 -35.07 1.03 31.36
CA GLU A 253 -35.57 -0.20 30.72
C GLU A 253 -36.98 -0.62 31.19
N THR A 254 -37.37 -0.31 32.43
CA THR A 254 -38.66 -0.69 33.04
C THR A 254 -39.76 0.38 32.96
N ASP A 255 -39.40 1.67 32.88
CA ASP A 255 -40.35 2.77 33.09
C ASP A 255 -40.61 3.50 31.76
N ILE A 256 -41.55 2.98 30.96
CA ILE A 256 -41.93 3.56 29.67
C ILE A 256 -42.88 4.75 29.90
N THR A 257 -42.53 5.91 29.35
CA THR A 257 -43.37 7.12 29.40
C THR A 257 -44.20 7.30 28.12
N ILE A 258 -45.23 8.14 28.17
CA ILE A 258 -46.01 8.47 26.96
C ILE A 258 -45.12 9.16 25.92
N ALA A 259 -44.19 10.01 26.34
CA ALA A 259 -43.18 10.58 25.44
C ALA A 259 -42.39 9.50 24.68
N ASP A 260 -42.02 8.40 25.33
CA ASP A 260 -41.32 7.27 24.68
C ASP A 260 -42.19 6.56 23.63
N LEU A 261 -43.51 6.51 23.85
CA LEU A 261 -44.45 5.86 22.93
C LEU A 261 -44.71 6.72 21.68
N VAL A 262 -44.76 8.05 21.83
CA VAL A 262 -44.98 9.00 20.72
C VAL A 262 -43.72 9.29 19.93
N ALA A 263 -42.55 9.31 20.58
CA ALA A 263 -41.29 9.65 19.92
C ALA A 263 -40.97 8.71 18.75
N ASP A 264 -40.21 9.24 17.79
CA ASP A 264 -39.79 8.48 16.61
C ASP A 264 -38.83 7.34 17.00
N VAL A 265 -37.95 7.60 17.95
CA VAL A 265 -37.03 6.61 18.51
C VAL A 265 -36.96 6.75 20.02
N ARG A 266 -36.95 5.60 20.71
CA ARG A 266 -36.72 5.52 22.15
C ARG A 266 -35.28 5.16 22.46
N ALA A 267 -34.68 5.86 23.41
CA ALA A 267 -33.40 5.52 24.03
C ALA A 267 -33.58 5.34 25.54
N ALA A 268 -32.94 4.33 26.13
CA ALA A 268 -33.06 4.04 27.57
C ALA A 268 -32.41 5.08 28.49
N THR A 269 -31.50 5.91 27.95
CA THR A 269 -30.84 6.99 28.69
C THR A 269 -30.47 8.13 27.75
N PRO A 270 -30.27 9.36 28.27
CA PRO A 270 -29.70 10.47 27.49
C PRO A 270 -28.38 10.07 26.80
N SER A 271 -27.53 9.33 27.50
CA SER A 271 -26.28 8.79 26.96
C SER A 271 -26.52 7.87 25.75
N ALA A 272 -27.48 6.95 25.84
CA ALA A 272 -27.83 6.07 24.73
C ALA A 272 -28.39 6.86 23.53
N ALA A 273 -29.15 7.94 23.76
CA ALA A 273 -29.60 8.81 22.68
C ALA A 273 -28.42 9.48 21.95
N ALA A 274 -27.41 9.94 22.68
CA ALA A 274 -26.18 10.48 22.11
C ALA A 274 -25.39 9.42 21.32
N GLU A 275 -25.40 8.16 21.76
CA GLU A 275 -24.77 7.06 21.03
C GLU A 275 -25.50 6.74 19.72
N LEU A 276 -26.84 6.76 19.70
CA LEU A 276 -27.62 6.56 18.48
C LEU A 276 -27.33 7.63 17.43
N VAL A 277 -27.25 8.90 17.86
CA VAL A 277 -26.92 10.04 16.99
C VAL A 277 -25.49 9.95 16.42
N SER A 278 -24.55 9.35 17.17
CA SER A 278 -23.12 9.33 16.81
C SER A 278 -22.62 7.99 16.26
N ALA A 279 -23.47 6.96 16.18
CA ALA A 279 -23.10 5.60 15.81
C ALA A 279 -22.42 5.51 14.43
N GLU A 280 -23.03 6.14 13.42
CA GLU A 280 -22.58 5.99 12.03
C GLU A 280 -21.27 6.72 11.74
N ALA A 281 -21.03 7.86 12.39
CA ALA A 281 -19.77 8.60 12.25
C ALA A 281 -18.57 7.73 12.68
N LYS A 282 -18.70 7.04 13.82
CA LYS A 282 -17.67 6.12 14.32
C LYS A 282 -17.50 4.91 13.39
N ALA A 283 -18.61 4.35 12.88
CA ALA A 283 -18.57 3.25 11.92
C ALA A 283 -17.83 3.64 10.63
N LEU A 284 -18.09 4.85 10.12
CA LEU A 284 -17.42 5.38 8.93
C LEU A 284 -15.91 5.56 9.15
N VAL A 285 -15.49 6.14 10.28
CA VAL A 285 -14.07 6.28 10.64
C VAL A 285 -13.37 4.92 10.67
N ASN A 286 -13.98 3.94 11.35
CA ASN A 286 -13.43 2.58 11.40
C ASN A 286 -13.36 1.93 10.02
N ARG A 287 -14.36 2.17 9.16
CA ARG A 287 -14.38 1.63 7.79
C ARG A 287 -13.27 2.22 6.93
N VAL A 288 -13.04 3.54 7.01
CA VAL A 288 -11.94 4.21 6.30
C VAL A 288 -10.59 3.68 6.78
N GLN A 289 -10.41 3.51 8.08
CA GLN A 289 -9.17 2.94 8.64
C GLN A 289 -8.93 1.50 8.15
N SER A 290 -9.96 0.64 8.15
CA SER A 290 -9.86 -0.72 7.62
C SER A 290 -9.46 -0.71 6.14
N LEU A 291 -10.14 0.09 5.31
CA LEU A 291 -9.86 0.17 3.88
C LEU A 291 -8.44 0.69 3.62
N SER A 292 -7.95 1.65 4.41
CA SER A 292 -6.57 2.13 4.33
C SER A 292 -5.56 1.03 4.67
N GLN A 293 -5.83 0.20 5.69
CA GLN A 293 -4.97 -0.92 6.06
C GLN A 293 -4.99 -2.03 5.02
N ASP A 294 -6.15 -2.30 4.41
CA ASP A 294 -6.29 -3.26 3.31
C ASP A 294 -5.51 -2.80 2.08
N LEU A 295 -5.64 -1.52 1.71
CA LEU A 295 -4.89 -0.91 0.60
C LEU A 295 -3.38 -1.01 0.84
N HIS A 296 -2.91 -0.66 2.05
CA HIS A 296 -1.49 -0.74 2.38
C HIS A 296 -0.95 -2.17 2.24
N ARG A 297 -1.70 -3.17 2.73
CA ARG A 297 -1.33 -4.59 2.58
C ARG A 297 -1.26 -5.02 1.12
N ALA A 298 -2.24 -4.62 0.31
CA ALA A 298 -2.27 -4.91 -1.12
C ALA A 298 -1.08 -4.28 -1.85
N MET A 299 -0.74 -3.03 -1.54
CA MET A 299 0.43 -2.34 -2.12
C MET A 299 1.74 -3.02 -1.75
N VAL A 300 1.93 -3.39 -0.48
CA VAL A 300 3.14 -4.10 -0.02
C VAL A 300 3.28 -5.45 -0.72
N PHE A 301 2.18 -6.19 -0.86
CA PHE A 301 2.16 -7.47 -1.56
C PHE A 301 2.53 -7.32 -3.05
N ASP A 302 1.93 -6.36 -3.76
CA ASP A 302 2.25 -6.08 -5.16
C ASP A 302 3.74 -5.69 -5.33
N LEU A 303 4.25 -4.84 -4.44
CA LEU A 303 5.66 -4.41 -4.48
C LEU A 303 6.61 -5.58 -4.24
N LEU A 304 6.29 -6.49 -3.32
CA LEU A 304 7.04 -7.72 -3.09
C LEU A 304 7.00 -8.66 -4.31
N GLN A 305 5.84 -8.85 -4.94
CA GLN A 305 5.73 -9.63 -6.17
C GLN A 305 6.59 -9.05 -7.29
N ARG A 306 6.53 -7.73 -7.51
CA ARG A 306 7.36 -7.05 -8.52
C ARG A 306 8.85 -7.19 -8.22
N LYS A 307 9.26 -7.03 -6.96
CA LYS A 307 10.66 -7.22 -6.52
C LYS A 307 11.15 -8.65 -6.75
N ASN A 308 10.31 -9.64 -6.43
CA ASN A 308 10.63 -11.04 -6.69
C ASN A 308 10.72 -11.32 -8.19
N ARG A 309 9.81 -10.75 -9.00
CA ARG A 309 9.86 -10.88 -10.45
C ARG A 309 11.14 -10.30 -11.05
N VAL A 310 11.58 -9.14 -10.59
CA VAL A 310 12.87 -8.56 -11.00
C VAL A 310 14.03 -9.48 -10.61
N ARG A 311 14.03 -10.00 -9.38
CA ARG A 311 15.06 -10.96 -8.93
C ARG A 311 15.07 -12.23 -9.79
N GLU A 312 13.92 -12.79 -10.12
CA GLU A 312 13.81 -13.95 -11.02
C GLU A 312 14.36 -13.65 -12.41
N LEU A 313 14.07 -12.48 -12.97
CA LEU A 313 14.57 -12.08 -14.29
C LEU A 313 16.09 -11.89 -14.29
N VAL A 314 16.64 -11.25 -13.26
CA VAL A 314 18.10 -11.06 -13.09
C VAL A 314 18.82 -12.40 -12.90
N ASN A 315 18.23 -13.31 -12.12
CA ASN A 315 18.78 -14.64 -11.88
C ASN A 315 18.38 -15.66 -12.96
N SER A 316 17.71 -15.22 -14.03
CA SER A 316 17.30 -16.12 -15.09
C SER A 316 18.52 -16.68 -15.82
N ARG A 317 18.46 -17.96 -16.17
CA ARG A 317 19.54 -18.65 -16.89
C ARG A 317 19.96 -17.89 -18.16
N GLY A 318 19.01 -17.26 -18.86
CA GLY A 318 19.31 -16.46 -20.06
C GLY A 318 20.18 -15.24 -19.76
N PHE A 319 19.88 -14.47 -18.71
CA PHE A 319 20.65 -13.28 -18.35
C PHE A 319 22.04 -13.66 -17.81
N THR A 320 22.10 -14.66 -16.92
CA THR A 320 23.37 -15.14 -16.34
C THR A 320 24.27 -15.76 -17.40
N ALA A 321 23.72 -16.62 -18.28
CA ALA A 321 24.51 -17.25 -19.36
C ALA A 321 25.02 -16.22 -20.37
N THR A 322 24.23 -15.20 -20.69
CA THR A 322 24.65 -14.11 -21.59
C THR A 322 25.78 -13.28 -20.97
N ALA A 323 25.63 -12.89 -19.69
CA ALA A 323 26.69 -12.18 -18.97
C ALA A 323 27.99 -13.00 -18.91
N GLN A 324 27.89 -14.30 -18.60
CA GLN A 324 29.03 -15.22 -18.60
C GLN A 324 29.68 -15.31 -19.99
N SER A 325 28.86 -15.44 -21.05
CA SER A 325 29.32 -15.54 -22.44
C SER A 325 30.08 -14.29 -22.88
N ILE A 326 29.61 -13.09 -22.54
CA ILE A 326 30.31 -11.82 -22.81
C ILE A 326 31.70 -11.82 -22.14
N VAL A 327 31.78 -12.22 -20.87
CA VAL A 327 33.06 -12.31 -20.14
C VAL A 327 34.00 -13.32 -20.79
N THR A 328 33.50 -14.50 -21.16
CA THR A 328 34.29 -15.53 -21.84
C THR A 328 34.78 -15.07 -23.21
N LEU A 329 33.94 -14.41 -24.01
CA LEU A 329 34.31 -13.87 -25.31
C LEU A 329 35.35 -12.75 -25.18
N ALA A 330 35.20 -11.85 -24.20
CA ALA A 330 36.18 -10.81 -23.93
C ALA A 330 37.55 -11.39 -23.53
N ALA A 331 37.56 -12.43 -22.69
CA ALA A 331 38.80 -13.13 -22.33
C ALA A 331 39.44 -13.81 -23.55
N ARG A 332 38.63 -14.45 -24.40
CA ARG A 332 39.13 -15.12 -25.62
C ARG A 332 39.67 -14.14 -26.65
N ASN A 333 39.04 -12.97 -26.82
CA ASN A 333 39.57 -11.90 -27.66
C ASN A 333 40.94 -11.43 -27.17
N ARG A 334 41.11 -11.19 -25.86
CA ARG A 334 42.42 -10.81 -25.29
C ARG A 334 43.49 -11.89 -25.50
N GLU A 335 43.12 -13.17 -25.39
CA GLU A 335 44.05 -14.26 -25.68
C GLU A 335 44.47 -14.28 -27.16
N LEU A 336 43.52 -14.13 -28.07
CA LEU A 336 43.78 -14.10 -29.51
C LEU A 336 44.63 -12.88 -29.90
N GLU A 337 44.35 -11.70 -29.34
CA GLU A 337 45.18 -10.50 -29.51
C GLU A 337 46.62 -10.75 -29.05
N LYS A 338 46.80 -11.33 -27.86
CA LYS A 338 48.14 -11.65 -27.35
C LYS A 338 48.87 -12.62 -28.27
N ARG A 339 48.21 -13.70 -28.70
CA ARG A 339 48.78 -14.68 -29.65
C ARG A 339 49.17 -14.05 -30.97
N ALA A 340 48.36 -13.14 -31.50
CA ALA A 340 48.67 -12.42 -32.73
C ALA A 340 49.92 -11.55 -32.57
N VAL A 341 50.02 -10.79 -31.47
CA VAL A 341 51.18 -9.94 -31.17
C VAL A 341 52.44 -10.79 -30.98
N ASP A 342 52.36 -11.88 -30.24
CA ASP A 342 53.50 -12.76 -30.00
C ASP A 342 53.95 -13.44 -31.31
N GLY A 343 53.01 -13.91 -32.13
CA GLY A 343 53.30 -14.47 -33.46
C GLY A 343 53.97 -13.46 -34.40
N LEU A 344 53.52 -12.20 -34.40
CA LEU A 344 54.15 -11.12 -35.16
C LEU A 344 55.58 -10.85 -34.67
N LYS A 345 55.81 -10.80 -33.36
CA LYS A 345 57.15 -10.63 -32.79
C LYS A 345 58.08 -11.77 -33.17
N THR A 346 57.63 -13.01 -33.05
CA THR A 346 58.42 -14.20 -33.43
C THR A 346 58.75 -14.18 -34.92
N THR A 347 57.78 -13.86 -35.78
CA THR A 347 58.00 -13.77 -37.23
C THR A 347 59.00 -12.66 -37.58
N LEU A 348 58.86 -11.49 -36.96
CA LEU A 348 59.79 -10.37 -37.15
C LEU A 348 61.21 -10.73 -36.70
N GLN A 349 61.34 -11.37 -35.54
CA GLN A 349 62.64 -11.84 -35.03
C GLN A 349 63.27 -12.86 -35.99
N GLN A 350 62.52 -13.88 -36.41
CA GLN A 350 63.02 -14.88 -37.37
C GLN A 350 63.46 -14.23 -38.69
N THR A 351 62.70 -13.26 -39.18
CA THR A 351 63.03 -12.53 -40.41
C THR A 351 64.30 -11.70 -40.23
N ARG A 352 64.46 -11.01 -39.10
CA ARG A 352 65.71 -10.29 -38.74
C ARG A 352 66.91 -11.23 -38.62
N TRP A 353 66.74 -12.39 -38.01
CA TRP A 353 67.80 -13.40 -37.91
C TRP A 353 68.22 -13.93 -39.28
N ARG A 354 67.25 -14.22 -40.16
CA ARG A 354 67.52 -14.64 -41.55
C ARG A 354 68.26 -13.56 -42.33
N LEU A 355 67.85 -12.29 -42.19
CA LEU A 355 68.54 -11.16 -42.81
C LEU A 355 69.98 -11.05 -42.30
N TYR A 356 70.17 -11.08 -40.99
CA TYR A 356 71.50 -11.01 -40.37
C TYR A 356 72.42 -12.16 -40.79
N ASP A 357 71.89 -13.39 -40.88
CA ASP A 357 72.65 -14.55 -41.38
C ASP A 357 73.02 -14.38 -42.87
N ALA A 358 72.08 -13.91 -43.70
CA ALA A 358 72.36 -13.61 -45.10
C ALA A 358 73.42 -12.51 -45.27
N GLU A 359 73.34 -11.43 -44.49
CA GLU A 359 74.35 -10.37 -44.45
C GLU A 359 75.71 -10.90 -44.02
N ARG A 360 75.77 -11.74 -42.99
CA ARG A 360 77.03 -12.37 -42.55
C ARG A 360 77.62 -13.29 -43.61
N ARG A 361 76.82 -14.13 -44.26
CA ARG A 361 77.28 -15.00 -45.35
C ARG A 361 77.84 -14.18 -46.50
N LEU A 362 77.15 -13.09 -46.87
CA LEU A 362 77.62 -12.17 -47.91
C LEU A 362 78.95 -11.50 -47.51
N ALA A 363 79.07 -11.04 -46.27
CA ALA A 363 80.29 -10.40 -45.76
C ALA A 363 81.46 -11.38 -45.59
N ALA A 364 81.20 -12.64 -45.23
CA ALA A 364 82.21 -13.69 -45.08
C ALA A 364 82.70 -14.26 -46.41
N THR A 365 81.96 -14.05 -47.50
CA THR A 365 82.40 -14.45 -48.83
C THR A 365 83.34 -13.40 -49.39
N ASP A 366 84.65 -13.53 -49.08
CA ASP A 366 85.67 -12.68 -49.70
C ASP A 366 85.89 -13.10 -51.15
N PHE A 367 85.11 -12.52 -52.06
CA PHE A 367 85.20 -12.76 -53.50
C PHE A 367 86.55 -12.34 -54.09
N ARG A 368 87.35 -11.53 -53.38
CA ARG A 368 88.66 -11.09 -53.87
C ARG A 368 89.68 -12.22 -53.85
N ALA A 369 89.67 -13.07 -52.82
CA ALA A 369 90.66 -14.14 -52.65
C ALA A 369 90.64 -15.22 -53.76
N PRO A 370 89.48 -15.77 -54.19
CA PRO A 370 89.42 -16.69 -55.32
C PRO A 370 89.77 -16.01 -56.66
N LEU A 371 89.47 -14.72 -56.80
CA LEU A 371 89.80 -13.95 -58.00
C LEU A 371 91.30 -13.67 -58.08
N THR A 372 91.97 -13.33 -56.98
CA THR A 372 93.43 -13.15 -56.95
C THR A 372 94.17 -14.45 -57.21
N ASP A 373 93.72 -15.57 -56.64
CA ASP A 373 94.33 -16.89 -56.93
C ASP A 373 94.19 -17.27 -58.41
N LYS A 374 93.01 -17.06 -59.00
CA LYS A 374 92.80 -17.30 -60.44
C LYS A 374 93.64 -16.39 -61.33
N HIS A 375 93.77 -15.10 -60.99
CA HIS A 375 94.66 -14.18 -61.73
C HIS A 375 96.13 -14.57 -61.60
N ALA A 376 96.59 -14.94 -60.40
CA ALA A 376 97.96 -15.41 -60.17
C ALA A 376 98.25 -16.70 -60.96
N ARG A 377 97.27 -17.61 -61.02
CA ARG A 377 97.36 -18.85 -61.80
C ARG A 377 97.41 -18.58 -63.31
N LEU A 378 96.62 -17.63 -63.82
CA LEU A 378 96.69 -17.17 -65.20
C LEU A 378 98.07 -16.60 -65.54
N ALA A 379 98.58 -15.67 -64.72
CA ALA A 379 99.90 -15.07 -64.90
C ALA A 379 101.03 -16.12 -64.89
N ALA A 380 100.95 -17.12 -64.01
CA ALA A 380 101.92 -18.22 -63.96
C ALA A 380 101.87 -19.11 -65.22
N LEU A 381 100.67 -19.39 -65.72
CA LEU A 381 100.47 -20.16 -66.96
C LEU A 381 101.00 -19.40 -68.19
N GLU A 382 100.75 -18.10 -68.29
CA GLU A 382 101.30 -17.26 -69.36
C GLU A 382 102.83 -17.24 -69.35
N LYS A 383 103.44 -17.04 -68.16
CA LYS A 383 104.90 -17.08 -68.01
C LYS A 383 105.47 -18.44 -68.42
N ARG A 384 104.81 -19.53 -68.02
CA ARG A 384 105.23 -20.89 -68.39
C ARG A 384 105.12 -21.12 -69.91
N MET A 385 104.06 -20.63 -70.54
CA MET A 385 103.89 -20.70 -71.99
C MET A 385 105.02 -19.96 -72.72
N GLN A 386 105.35 -18.74 -72.28
CA GLN A 386 106.45 -17.96 -72.85
C GLN A 386 107.80 -18.69 -72.73
N THR A 387 108.11 -19.25 -71.57
CA THR A 387 109.35 -20.01 -71.35
C THR A 387 109.44 -21.25 -72.26
N VAL A 388 108.33 -21.99 -72.41
CA VAL A 388 108.29 -23.17 -73.28
C VAL A 388 108.45 -22.77 -74.75
N ALA A 389 107.79 -21.69 -75.18
CA ALA A 389 107.92 -21.16 -76.54
C ALA A 389 109.36 -20.74 -76.86
N GLN A 390 110.02 -20.01 -75.95
CA GLN A 390 111.42 -19.61 -76.10
C GLN A 390 112.36 -20.81 -76.19
N ARG A 391 112.14 -21.84 -75.35
CA ARG A 391 112.92 -23.08 -75.38
C ARG A 391 112.76 -23.82 -76.71
N LEU A 392 111.53 -24.02 -77.18
CA LEU A 392 111.24 -24.65 -78.47
C LEU A 392 111.91 -23.91 -79.63
N PHE A 393 111.87 -22.58 -79.62
CA PHE A 393 112.52 -21.75 -80.63
C PHE A 393 114.04 -21.94 -80.62
N ALA A 394 114.66 -21.94 -79.43
CA ALA A 394 116.10 -22.17 -79.28
C ALA A 394 116.52 -23.57 -79.75
N GLU A 395 115.76 -24.61 -79.39
CA GLU A 395 116.01 -26.00 -79.82
C GLU A 395 115.94 -26.14 -81.36
N ARG A 396 114.92 -25.54 -81.99
CA ARG A 396 114.79 -25.55 -83.46
C ARG A 396 115.91 -24.79 -84.15
N LYS A 397 116.33 -23.64 -83.60
CA LYS A 397 117.48 -22.87 -84.11
C LYS A 397 118.78 -23.67 -84.02
N HIS A 398 119.00 -24.39 -82.93
CA HIS A 398 120.18 -25.23 -82.75
C HIS A 398 120.19 -26.44 -83.72
N ALA A 399 119.06 -27.10 -83.90
CA ALA A 399 118.92 -28.20 -84.86
C ALA A 399 119.24 -27.76 -86.30
N LEU A 400 118.79 -26.55 -86.69
CA LEU A 400 119.12 -25.96 -87.98
C LEU A 400 120.63 -25.72 -88.14
N ALA A 401 121.30 -25.19 -87.11
CA ALA A 401 122.73 -24.94 -87.13
C ALA A 401 123.56 -26.25 -87.27
N LEU A 402 123.15 -27.32 -86.59
CA LEU A 402 123.80 -28.64 -86.72
C LEU A 402 123.62 -29.22 -88.12
N ALA A 403 122.44 -29.07 -88.72
CA ALA A 403 122.19 -29.52 -90.09
C ALA A 403 123.06 -28.77 -91.11
N ALA A 404 123.22 -27.45 -90.95
CA ALA A 404 124.10 -26.63 -91.79
C ALA A 404 125.58 -27.07 -91.67
N GLY A 405 126.08 -27.31 -90.45
CA GLY A 405 127.46 -27.77 -90.23
C GLY A 405 127.76 -29.16 -90.83
N LYS A 406 126.78 -30.07 -90.84
CA LYS A 406 126.93 -31.38 -91.50
C LYS A 406 127.04 -31.26 -93.02
N LEU A 407 126.35 -30.28 -93.62
CA LEU A 407 126.40 -30.03 -95.06
C LEU A 407 127.81 -29.58 -95.48
N ASP A 408 128.45 -28.74 -94.66
CA ASP A 408 129.78 -28.17 -94.93
C ASP A 408 130.91 -29.21 -94.86
N ALA A 409 130.83 -30.15 -93.91
CA ALA A 409 131.85 -31.17 -93.67
C ALA A 409 131.99 -32.23 -94.78
N LEU A 410 131.01 -32.35 -95.69
CA LEU A 410 130.99 -33.35 -96.76
C LEU A 410 131.54 -32.83 -98.10
N SER A 411 132.13 -31.63 -98.14
CA SER A 411 132.65 -31.02 -99.37
C SER A 411 134.07 -31.49 -99.74
N PRO A 412 134.30 -32.10 -100.93
CA PRO A 412 135.60 -32.62 -101.38
C PRO A 412 136.72 -31.56 -101.54
N LEU A 413 136.37 -30.27 -101.59
CA LEU A 413 137.32 -29.15 -101.70
C LEU A 413 138.18 -28.99 -100.44
N ALA A 414 137.72 -29.48 -99.28
CA ALA A 414 138.46 -29.37 -98.02
C ALA A 414 139.70 -30.28 -97.93
N VAL A 415 139.79 -31.34 -98.75
CA VAL A 415 140.89 -32.32 -98.71
C VAL A 415 142.14 -31.81 -99.45
N LEU A 416 141.96 -31.08 -100.57
CA LEU A 416 143.08 -30.51 -101.32
C LEU A 416 143.76 -29.36 -100.55
N GLY A 417 143.01 -28.56 -99.78
CA GLY A 417 143.53 -27.45 -98.97
C GLY A 417 144.55 -27.84 -97.87
N ARG A 418 144.74 -29.14 -97.59
CA ARG A 418 145.70 -29.64 -96.59
C ARG A 418 147.11 -29.96 -97.14
N GLY A 419 147.41 -29.59 -98.38
CA GLY A 419 148.76 -29.65 -98.93
C GLY A 419 149.19 -31.01 -99.51
N TYR A 420 148.26 -31.90 -99.79
CA TYR A 420 148.53 -33.16 -100.48
C TYR A 420 148.52 -32.96 -102.00
N ALA A 421 149.54 -33.49 -102.70
CA ALA A 421 149.62 -33.50 -104.16
C ALA A 421 149.20 -34.86 -104.71
N LEU A 422 148.42 -34.88 -105.79
CA LEU A 422 148.10 -36.10 -106.54
C LEU A 422 149.15 -36.31 -107.63
N VAL A 423 149.84 -37.45 -107.61
CA VAL A 423 150.87 -37.81 -108.60
C VAL A 423 150.28 -38.75 -109.66
N ARG A 424 150.49 -38.47 -110.94
CA ARG A 424 150.05 -39.29 -112.08
C ARG A 424 151.20 -39.58 -113.05
N ASP A 425 151.17 -40.75 -113.68
CA ASP A 425 152.11 -41.15 -114.73
C ASP A 425 151.76 -40.55 -116.11
N ASP A 426 152.60 -40.83 -117.11
CA ASP A 426 152.49 -40.38 -118.51
C ASP A 426 151.16 -40.83 -119.17
N ALA A 427 150.58 -41.94 -118.70
CA ALA A 427 149.30 -42.47 -119.16
C ALA A 427 148.09 -41.90 -118.35
N GLY A 428 148.35 -40.99 -117.41
CA GLY A 428 147.34 -40.33 -116.58
C GLY A 428 146.87 -41.17 -115.38
N LYS A 429 147.54 -42.28 -115.08
CA LYS A 429 147.17 -43.20 -113.99
C LYS A 429 147.83 -42.76 -112.68
N LEU A 430 147.11 -42.97 -111.57
CA LEU A 430 147.58 -42.49 -110.26
C LEU A 430 148.74 -43.34 -109.74
N VAL A 431 149.86 -42.68 -109.45
CA VAL A 431 151.04 -43.32 -108.87
C VAL A 431 150.94 -43.22 -107.35
N THR A 432 150.92 -44.36 -106.69
CA THR A 432 150.80 -44.44 -105.22
C THR A 432 151.99 -45.12 -104.55
N LYS A 433 152.91 -45.73 -105.32
CA LYS A 433 154.09 -46.44 -104.83
C LYS A 433 155.32 -46.08 -105.65
N THR A 434 156.46 -45.91 -104.99
CA THR A 434 157.72 -45.47 -105.63
C THR A 434 158.31 -46.51 -106.60
N SER A 435 158.06 -47.80 -106.40
CA SER A 435 158.53 -48.88 -107.30
C SER A 435 157.88 -48.89 -108.69
N GLN A 436 156.88 -48.03 -108.91
CA GLN A 436 156.17 -47.88 -110.19
C GLN A 436 156.82 -46.84 -111.10
N LEU A 437 157.94 -46.24 -110.68
CA LEU A 437 158.67 -45.23 -111.42
C LEU A 437 160.05 -45.77 -111.79
N THR A 438 160.44 -45.53 -113.05
CA THR A 438 161.80 -45.81 -113.53
C THR A 438 162.56 -44.51 -113.76
N THR A 439 163.89 -44.56 -113.57
CA THR A 439 164.80 -43.45 -113.81
C THR A 439 164.64 -42.91 -115.23
N ASP A 440 164.58 -41.59 -115.37
CA ASP A 440 164.27 -40.79 -116.56
C ASP A 440 162.80 -40.70 -117.01
N GLN A 441 161.82 -41.22 -116.26
CA GLN A 441 160.38 -41.15 -116.58
C GLN A 441 159.72 -39.80 -116.23
N ARG A 442 158.76 -39.31 -117.03
CA ARG A 442 158.00 -38.06 -116.76
C ARG A 442 156.72 -38.31 -115.96
N ILE A 443 156.43 -37.48 -114.96
CA ILE A 443 155.23 -37.55 -114.11
C ILE A 443 154.53 -36.18 -113.99
N LYS A 444 153.22 -36.19 -113.68
CA LYS A 444 152.41 -34.99 -113.41
C LYS A 444 151.98 -34.91 -111.96
N LEU A 445 152.18 -33.75 -111.33
CA LEU A 445 151.73 -33.43 -109.98
C LEU A 445 150.59 -32.42 -110.01
N ARG A 446 149.48 -32.69 -109.30
CA ARG A 446 148.36 -31.74 -109.11
C ARG A 446 148.29 -31.26 -107.66
N LEU A 447 148.38 -29.95 -107.48
CA LEU A 447 148.28 -29.21 -106.22
C LEU A 447 146.96 -28.39 -106.19
N VAL A 448 146.69 -27.70 -105.08
CA VAL A 448 145.50 -26.84 -104.89
C VAL A 448 145.36 -25.81 -106.00
N ASP A 449 146.48 -25.30 -106.50
CA ASP A 449 146.59 -24.15 -107.38
C ASP A 449 146.96 -24.51 -108.84
N GLY A 450 147.26 -25.77 -109.15
CA GLY A 450 147.56 -26.17 -110.54
C GLY A 450 148.22 -27.53 -110.73
N GLU A 451 148.64 -27.80 -111.97
CA GLU A 451 149.38 -29.01 -112.37
C GLU A 451 150.80 -28.68 -112.86
N LYS A 452 151.78 -29.55 -112.58
CA LYS A 452 153.16 -29.43 -113.07
C LYS A 452 153.72 -30.75 -113.58
N ASP A 453 154.48 -30.67 -114.68
CA ASP A 453 155.27 -31.77 -115.23
C ASP A 453 156.64 -31.86 -114.53
N CYS A 454 157.04 -33.08 -114.16
CA CYS A 454 158.29 -33.40 -113.47
C CYS A 454 158.94 -34.64 -114.10
N GLN A 455 160.23 -34.84 -113.89
CA GLN A 455 160.96 -36.02 -114.36
C GLN A 455 161.65 -36.70 -113.19
N VAL A 456 161.59 -38.03 -113.13
CA VAL A 456 162.15 -38.85 -112.06
C VAL A 456 163.64 -39.06 -112.33
N ILE A 457 164.48 -38.54 -111.43
CA ILE A 457 165.95 -38.59 -111.51
C ILE A 457 166.48 -39.79 -110.76
#